data_AF-A0A7S3ANZ5-F1
#
_entry.id   AF-A0A7S3ANZ5-F1
#
_cell.length_a   1.000
_cell.length_b   1.000
_cell.length_c   1.000
_cell.angle_alpha   90.00
_cell.angle_beta   90.00
_cell.angle_gamma   90.00
#
_symmetry.space_group_name_H-M   'P 1'
#
loop_
_entity.id
_entity.type
_entity.pdbx_description
1 polymer ?
#
loop_
_entity_poly.entity_id
_entity_poly.type
_entity_poly.pdbx_seq_one_letter_code
_entity_poly.pdbx_strand_id
1 'polypeptide(L)'
;HQGPPLGSASRVKMPTDDHIYVVNGFYAQMRGKYTKPGSSIYYFSVSWNSAVLSWADFRSSVLGATDPDQAQAGSLRREICMRWEALGLPGRPTTGDNGVHGSAGAFEGLAERCNWLDAVLEEDETGQALLRAGVRKETLKAWMKDPQVDFDGEMKSLFDSMEDLSVTETLKMAQKLGGDPFEDTPNFHTNQAFIFIKPHANNEQVKALVKDSLRSMSIAIHDEGTISSAEITAKKLIDNHYYAIANKASLSKPVELNPPAGKLADFTGKFGITWSEALAEGVVYNAVDACDVLGVDGEELEQVWRVAQT
;
A
#
# COMPACT_ATOMS: atom_id res chain seq x y z
N HIS A 1 -0.29 6.09 8.29
CA HIS A 1 0.39 6.08 6.98
C HIS A 1 1.92 5.92 7.00
N GLN A 2 2.46 4.82 6.46
CA GLN A 2 3.88 4.66 6.04
C GLN A 2 3.94 3.60 4.91
N GLY A 3 3.09 3.75 3.88
CA GLY A 3 3.43 3.19 2.57
C GLY A 3 4.66 3.93 2.00
N PRO A 4 5.32 3.41 0.94
CA PRO A 4 6.31 4.21 0.25
C PRO A 4 5.67 5.55 -0.15
N PRO A 5 6.37 6.68 -0.01
CA PRO A 5 5.78 7.99 -0.30
C PRO A 5 5.19 7.99 -1.72
N LEU A 6 3.92 8.38 -1.84
CA LEU A 6 3.20 8.56 -3.09
C LEU A 6 3.88 9.65 -3.92
N GLY A 7 4.93 9.30 -4.67
CA GLY A 7 5.75 10.24 -5.43
C GLY A 7 6.92 10.77 -4.61
N SER A 8 8.05 10.08 -4.67
CA SER A 8 9.35 10.61 -4.24
C SER A 8 10.30 10.71 -5.43
N ALA A 9 11.05 11.80 -5.51
CA ALA A 9 12.05 12.01 -6.54
C ALA A 9 13.45 12.07 -5.93
N SER A 10 14.43 11.51 -6.63
CA SER A 10 15.85 11.67 -6.33
C SER A 10 16.58 12.22 -7.56
N ARG A 11 17.61 13.02 -7.33
CA ARG A 11 18.48 13.57 -8.38
C ARG A 11 19.63 12.59 -8.64
N VAL A 12 19.46 11.70 -9.61
CA VAL A 12 20.41 10.66 -9.97
C VAL A 12 21.42 11.21 -10.97
N LYS A 13 22.70 10.88 -10.77
CA LYS A 13 23.79 11.30 -11.66
C LYS A 13 23.94 10.31 -12.83
N MET A 14 24.03 10.85 -14.04
CA MET A 14 24.28 10.10 -15.28
C MET A 14 25.78 9.79 -15.45
N PRO A 15 26.13 8.78 -16.26
CA PRO A 15 27.53 8.54 -16.66
C PRO A 15 28.20 9.73 -17.35
N THR A 16 27.43 10.65 -17.94
CA THR A 16 27.89 11.87 -18.61
C THR A 16 28.18 13.04 -17.67
N ASP A 17 28.09 12.83 -16.35
CA ASP A 17 28.12 13.86 -15.29
C ASP A 17 26.87 14.78 -15.21
N ASP A 18 25.91 14.63 -16.13
CA ASP A 18 24.59 15.27 -16.05
C ASP A 18 23.73 14.66 -14.93
N HIS A 19 22.60 15.29 -14.60
CA HIS A 19 21.67 14.78 -13.60
C HIS A 19 20.26 14.62 -14.17
N ILE A 20 19.57 13.58 -13.71
CA ILE A 20 18.16 13.34 -13.98
C ILE A 20 17.37 13.20 -12.68
N TYR A 21 16.07 13.49 -12.73
CA TYR A 21 15.15 13.34 -11.61
C TYR A 21 14.29 12.10 -11.82
N VAL A 22 14.48 11.11 -10.96
CA VAL A 22 13.79 9.83 -11.08
C VAL A 22 12.69 9.74 -10.05
N VAL A 23 11.45 9.57 -10.53
CA VAL A 23 10.25 9.40 -9.69
C VAL A 23 10.06 7.92 -9.34
N ASN A 24 9.90 7.64 -8.05
CA ASN A 24 9.61 6.31 -7.50
C ASN A 24 10.63 5.23 -7.92
N GLY A 25 11.93 5.56 -7.97
CA GLY A 25 13.01 4.64 -8.36
C GLY A 25 13.12 3.38 -7.49
N PHE A 26 12.53 3.37 -6.29
CA PHE A 26 12.45 2.20 -5.41
C PHE A 26 11.46 1.12 -5.89
N TYR A 27 10.52 1.45 -6.79
CA TYR A 27 9.36 0.61 -7.09
C TYR A 27 9.76 -0.77 -7.62
N ALA A 28 10.74 -0.83 -8.53
CA ALA A 28 11.16 -2.08 -9.14
C ALA A 28 11.74 -3.07 -8.10
N GLN A 29 12.58 -2.58 -7.18
CA GLN A 29 13.10 -3.38 -6.07
C GLN A 29 11.97 -3.84 -5.13
N MET A 30 11.06 -2.95 -4.75
CA MET A 30 9.89 -3.30 -3.93
C MET A 30 9.06 -4.41 -4.58
N ARG A 31 8.73 -4.27 -5.87
CA ARG A 31 8.01 -5.27 -6.67
C ARG A 31 8.77 -6.59 -6.78
N GLY A 32 10.10 -6.51 -6.95
CA GLY A 32 11.00 -7.64 -7.05
C GLY A 32 10.91 -8.59 -5.86
N LYS A 33 10.72 -8.07 -4.64
CA LYS A 33 10.55 -8.88 -3.42
C LYS A 33 9.40 -9.88 -3.50
N TYR A 34 8.34 -9.54 -4.23
CA TYR A 34 7.13 -10.36 -4.38
C TYR A 34 7.11 -11.21 -5.64
N THR A 35 7.84 -10.79 -6.67
CA THR A 35 7.80 -11.39 -8.02
C THR A 35 9.03 -12.26 -8.32
N LYS A 36 10.05 -12.25 -7.45
CA LYS A 36 11.22 -13.13 -7.58
C LYS A 36 10.81 -14.61 -7.64
N PRO A 37 11.33 -15.41 -8.59
CA PRO A 37 11.06 -16.84 -8.61
C PRO A 37 11.35 -17.51 -7.28
N GLY A 38 10.38 -18.31 -6.78
CA GLY A 38 10.47 -19.00 -5.49
C GLY A 38 10.00 -18.18 -4.27
N SER A 39 9.76 -16.87 -4.40
CA SER A 39 9.10 -16.11 -3.33
C SER A 39 7.60 -16.38 -3.29
N SER A 40 6.99 -16.12 -2.13
CA SER A 40 5.54 -16.18 -1.93
C SER A 40 5.14 -15.37 -0.71
N ILE A 41 3.86 -15.03 -0.62
CA ILE A 41 3.26 -14.53 0.62
C ILE A 41 2.42 -15.64 1.27
N TYR A 42 2.13 -15.50 2.55
CA TYR A 42 1.10 -16.27 3.23
C TYR A 42 0.03 -15.32 3.76
N TYR A 43 -1.21 -15.44 3.28
CA TYR A 43 -2.29 -14.52 3.62
C TYR A 43 -3.24 -15.07 4.67
N PHE A 44 -4.00 -14.16 5.28
CA PHE A 44 -5.16 -14.41 6.11
C PHE A 44 -6.28 -13.46 5.68
N SER A 45 -7.46 -14.00 5.40
CA SER A 45 -8.71 -13.24 5.30
C SER A 45 -9.43 -13.33 6.62
N VAL A 46 -9.66 -12.19 7.26
CA VAL A 46 -10.10 -12.14 8.66
C VAL A 46 -11.32 -11.26 8.86
N SER A 47 -12.06 -11.51 9.94
CA SER A 47 -13.06 -10.56 10.42
C SER A 47 -13.16 -10.47 11.94
N TRP A 48 -13.71 -9.37 12.42
CA TRP A 48 -14.01 -9.14 13.83
C TRP A 48 -15.19 -8.17 14.01
N ASN A 49 -15.67 -8.02 15.24
CA ASN A 49 -16.72 -7.07 15.57
C ASN A 49 -16.12 -5.66 15.77
N SER A 50 -16.54 -4.69 14.95
CA SER A 50 -16.09 -3.30 14.98
C SER A 50 -16.45 -2.57 16.28
N ALA A 51 -17.47 -3.04 17.00
CA ALA A 51 -17.84 -2.50 18.32
C ALA A 51 -16.88 -2.97 19.44
N VAL A 52 -16.09 -4.02 19.20
CA VAL A 52 -15.12 -4.58 20.16
C VAL A 52 -13.70 -4.11 19.87
N LEU A 53 -13.33 -4.04 18.59
CA LEU A 53 -12.02 -3.61 18.14
C LEU A 53 -12.18 -2.63 16.97
N SER A 54 -11.82 -1.37 17.21
CA SER A 54 -11.83 -0.35 16.16
C SER A 54 -10.77 -0.63 15.10
N TRP A 55 -10.92 -0.03 13.92
CA TRP A 55 -9.92 -0.18 12.86
C TRP A 55 -8.58 0.47 13.25
N ALA A 56 -8.62 1.62 13.92
CA ALA A 56 -7.45 2.28 14.47
C ALA A 56 -6.72 1.40 15.50
N ASP A 57 -7.45 0.71 16.38
CA ASP A 57 -6.87 -0.22 17.36
C ASP A 57 -6.31 -1.49 16.69
N PHE A 58 -6.99 -2.01 15.66
CA PHE A 58 -6.45 -3.10 14.85
C PHE A 58 -5.09 -2.71 14.25
N ARG A 59 -4.99 -1.52 13.65
CA ARG A 59 -3.72 -1.10 13.03
C ARG A 59 -2.63 -0.77 14.04
N SER A 60 -2.97 -0.11 15.15
CA SER A 60 -2.00 0.30 16.15
C SER A 60 -1.58 -0.84 17.10
N SER A 61 -2.53 -1.64 17.57
CA SER A 61 -2.31 -2.64 18.62
C SER A 61 -2.20 -4.07 18.09
N VAL A 62 -2.86 -4.41 16.98
CA VAL A 62 -2.75 -5.76 16.37
C VAL A 62 -1.61 -5.80 15.36
N LEU A 63 -1.63 -4.94 14.34
CA LEU A 63 -0.55 -4.89 13.33
C LEU A 63 0.72 -4.24 13.89
N GLY A 64 0.59 -3.09 14.54
CA GLY A 64 1.71 -2.26 14.99
C GLY A 64 2.13 -1.24 13.95
N ALA A 65 2.91 -0.23 14.37
CA ALA A 65 3.46 0.78 13.45
C ALA A 65 4.29 0.12 12.34
N THR A 66 4.34 0.75 11.16
CA THR A 66 5.09 0.23 10.01
C THR A 66 6.57 0.07 10.31
N ASP A 67 7.16 1.06 11.00
CA ASP A 67 8.47 0.92 11.63
C ASP A 67 8.34 0.02 12.87
N PRO A 68 8.90 -1.20 12.85
CA PRO A 68 8.78 -2.12 13.98
C PRO A 68 9.43 -1.62 15.28
N ASP A 69 10.38 -0.67 15.18
CA ASP A 69 10.98 -0.04 16.36
C ASP A 69 10.04 0.91 17.09
N GLN A 70 9.04 1.45 16.37
CA GLN A 70 7.98 2.29 16.91
C GLN A 70 6.67 1.53 17.14
N ALA A 71 6.61 0.26 16.78
CA ALA A 71 5.43 -0.57 16.95
C ALA A 71 5.17 -0.90 18.43
N GLN A 72 3.89 -0.86 18.83
CA GLN A 72 3.46 -1.14 20.20
C GLN A 72 3.88 -2.56 20.63
N ALA A 73 4.30 -2.73 21.89
CA ALA A 73 4.58 -4.04 22.46
C ALA A 73 3.37 -4.98 22.32
N GLY A 74 3.62 -6.24 21.95
CA GLY A 74 2.56 -7.23 21.68
C GLY A 74 1.93 -7.15 20.29
N SER A 75 2.17 -6.10 19.50
CA SER A 75 1.72 -6.05 18.10
C SER A 75 2.55 -6.98 17.21
N LEU A 76 1.97 -7.45 16.10
CA LEU A 76 2.60 -8.40 15.19
C LEU A 76 3.97 -7.92 14.68
N ARG A 77 4.06 -6.67 14.19
CA ARG A 77 5.33 -6.12 13.70
C ARG A 77 6.37 -6.02 14.80
N ARG A 78 5.97 -5.66 16.02
CA ARG A 78 6.87 -5.59 17.17
C ARG A 78 7.38 -6.96 17.58
N GLU A 79 6.48 -7.94 17.70
CA GLU A 79 6.83 -9.31 18.08
C GLU A 79 7.76 -9.96 17.06
N ILE A 80 7.46 -9.81 15.75
CA ILE A 80 8.32 -10.31 14.68
C ILE A 80 9.70 -9.64 14.75
N CYS A 81 9.76 -8.33 15.00
CA CYS A 81 11.02 -7.61 15.13
C CYS A 81 11.84 -8.01 16.35
N MET A 82 11.22 -8.16 17.51
CA MET A 82 11.93 -8.52 18.74
C MET A 82 12.40 -9.97 18.75
N ARG A 83 11.69 -10.86 18.05
CA ARG A 83 11.95 -12.30 18.06
C ARG A 83 12.55 -12.81 16.74
N TRP A 84 13.04 -11.92 15.88
CA TRP A 84 13.44 -12.24 14.51
C TRP A 84 14.40 -13.44 14.40
N GLU A 85 15.41 -13.54 15.28
CA GLU A 85 16.35 -14.68 15.31
C GLU A 85 15.64 -15.98 15.67
N ALA A 86 14.83 -15.97 16.73
CA ALA A 86 14.06 -17.13 17.19
C ALA A 86 12.98 -17.56 16.18
N LEU A 87 12.49 -16.61 15.37
CA LEU A 87 11.56 -16.84 14.27
C LEU A 87 12.27 -17.27 12.97
N GLY A 88 13.60 -17.37 12.97
CA GLY A 88 14.38 -17.82 11.82
C GLY A 88 14.43 -16.81 10.66
N LEU A 89 14.33 -15.51 10.95
CA LEU A 89 14.48 -14.47 9.94
C LEU A 89 15.96 -14.22 9.60
N PRO A 90 16.28 -13.88 8.33
CA PRO A 90 17.66 -13.66 7.90
C PRO A 90 18.28 -12.37 8.45
N GLY A 91 17.45 -11.47 8.98
CA GLY A 91 17.88 -10.21 9.56
C GLY A 91 16.76 -9.56 10.34
N ARG A 92 17.13 -8.57 11.14
CA ARG A 92 16.18 -7.77 11.92
C ARG A 92 15.24 -7.00 10.98
N PRO A 93 13.91 -7.05 11.19
CA PRO A 93 12.94 -6.28 10.41
C PRO A 93 13.26 -4.79 10.33
N THR A 94 12.91 -4.20 9.20
CA THR A 94 13.04 -2.76 8.91
C THR A 94 11.68 -2.17 8.56
N THR A 95 11.56 -0.87 8.33
CA THR A 95 10.31 -0.25 7.87
C THR A 95 9.79 -0.88 6.57
N GLY A 96 10.68 -1.18 5.61
CA GLY A 96 10.30 -1.82 4.34
C GLY A 96 9.99 -3.31 4.48
N ASP A 97 10.82 -4.00 5.26
CA ASP A 97 10.71 -5.43 5.56
C ASP A 97 10.27 -5.64 7.01
N ASN A 98 9.01 -5.29 7.29
CA ASN A 98 8.41 -5.25 8.63
C ASN A 98 7.59 -6.51 8.99
N GLY A 99 7.85 -7.65 8.34
CA GLY A 99 7.15 -8.91 8.60
C GLY A 99 5.77 -9.03 7.95
N VAL A 100 4.83 -8.12 8.24
CA VAL A 100 3.42 -8.24 7.84
C VAL A 100 2.82 -6.99 7.21
N HIS A 101 1.94 -7.22 6.24
CA HIS A 101 0.97 -6.26 5.72
C HIS A 101 -0.41 -6.50 6.34
N GLY A 102 -1.21 -5.45 6.45
CA GLY A 102 -2.65 -5.56 6.73
C GLY A 102 -3.40 -4.32 6.26
N SER A 103 -4.65 -4.50 5.83
CA SER A 103 -5.53 -3.44 5.31
C SER A 103 -5.57 -2.19 6.20
N ALA A 104 -5.60 -0.99 5.60
CA ALA A 104 -5.62 0.26 6.37
C ALA A 104 -7.03 0.83 6.65
N GLY A 105 -8.05 0.37 5.93
CA GLY A 105 -9.45 0.81 6.01
C GLY A 105 -10.42 -0.30 5.62
N ALA A 106 -11.71 -0.19 5.96
CA ALA A 106 -12.70 -1.14 5.48
C ALA A 106 -12.77 -1.16 3.94
N PHE A 107 -12.62 0.01 3.31
CA PHE A 107 -12.62 0.13 1.85
C PHE A 107 -11.37 -0.51 1.21
N GLU A 108 -10.19 -0.22 1.75
CA GLU A 108 -8.95 -0.84 1.25
C GLU A 108 -8.95 -2.36 1.50
N GLY A 109 -9.52 -2.82 2.63
CA GLY A 109 -9.70 -4.25 2.88
C GLY A 109 -10.58 -4.93 1.82
N LEU A 110 -11.66 -4.28 1.39
CA LEU A 110 -12.47 -4.74 0.25
C LEU A 110 -11.64 -4.77 -1.05
N ALA A 111 -10.93 -3.68 -1.36
CA ALA A 111 -10.09 -3.60 -2.55
C ALA A 111 -9.03 -4.71 -2.60
N GLU A 112 -8.40 -4.99 -1.46
CA GLU A 112 -7.41 -6.05 -1.31
C GLU A 112 -8.02 -7.43 -1.46
N ARG A 113 -9.17 -7.73 -0.85
CA ARG A 113 -9.84 -9.02 -1.05
C ARG A 113 -10.23 -9.24 -2.51
N CYS A 114 -10.76 -8.21 -3.18
CA CYS A 114 -11.05 -8.27 -4.62
C CYS A 114 -9.80 -8.52 -5.47
N ASN A 115 -8.68 -7.88 -5.13
CA ASN A 115 -7.43 -8.03 -5.86
C ASN A 115 -6.75 -9.38 -5.60
N TRP A 116 -6.54 -9.74 -4.34
CA TRP A 116 -5.70 -10.87 -3.93
C TRP A 116 -6.44 -12.21 -3.92
N LEU A 117 -7.75 -12.20 -3.68
CA LEU A 117 -8.57 -13.41 -3.51
C LEU A 117 -9.62 -13.58 -4.60
N ASP A 118 -9.58 -12.73 -5.64
CA ASP A 118 -10.60 -12.66 -6.69
C ASP A 118 -12.04 -12.54 -6.13
N ALA A 119 -12.19 -11.94 -4.93
CA ALA A 119 -13.49 -11.79 -4.30
C ALA A 119 -14.43 -10.94 -5.16
N VAL A 120 -15.66 -11.42 -5.38
CA VAL A 120 -16.67 -10.71 -6.16
C VAL A 120 -17.24 -9.58 -5.31
N LEU A 121 -17.08 -8.33 -5.76
CA LEU A 121 -17.54 -7.11 -5.07
C LEU A 121 -18.99 -7.23 -4.57
N GLU A 122 -19.88 -7.78 -5.40
CA GLU A 122 -21.31 -7.92 -5.08
C GLU A 122 -21.63 -9.06 -4.11
N GLU A 123 -20.68 -9.95 -3.84
CA GLU A 123 -20.82 -11.06 -2.89
C GLU A 123 -20.07 -10.78 -1.58
N ASP A 124 -19.12 -9.85 -1.59
CA ASP A 124 -18.41 -9.39 -0.40
C ASP A 124 -19.33 -8.56 0.51
N GLU A 125 -19.33 -8.86 1.82
CA GLU A 125 -20.22 -8.18 2.78
C GLU A 125 -19.99 -6.66 2.83
N THR A 126 -18.73 -6.22 2.80
CA THR A 126 -18.39 -4.79 2.75
C THR A 126 -18.82 -4.17 1.43
N GLY A 127 -18.59 -4.88 0.31
CA GLY A 127 -19.02 -4.44 -1.01
C GLY A 127 -20.54 -4.28 -1.12
N GLN A 128 -21.30 -5.24 -0.62
CA GLN A 128 -22.76 -5.16 -0.55
C GLN A 128 -23.24 -4.00 0.32
N ALA A 129 -22.59 -3.74 1.45
CA ALA A 129 -22.95 -2.60 2.30
C ALA A 129 -22.78 -1.27 1.56
N LEU A 130 -21.68 -1.09 0.83
CA LEU A 130 -21.42 0.10 0.01
C LEU A 130 -22.43 0.24 -1.14
N LEU A 131 -22.76 -0.86 -1.83
CA LEU A 131 -23.74 -0.88 -2.91
C LEU A 131 -25.16 -0.57 -2.42
N ARG A 132 -25.59 -1.16 -1.30
CA ARG A 132 -26.92 -0.89 -0.69
C ARG A 132 -27.06 0.54 -0.21
N ALA A 133 -25.95 1.17 0.16
CA ALA A 133 -25.89 2.59 0.49
C ALA A 133 -25.80 3.50 -0.74
N GLY A 134 -26.01 3.00 -1.96
CA GLY A 134 -26.11 3.82 -3.16
C GLY A 134 -24.77 4.14 -3.85
N VAL A 135 -23.64 3.62 -3.37
CA VAL A 135 -22.37 3.82 -4.10
C VAL A 135 -22.36 2.91 -5.33
N ARG A 136 -22.38 3.50 -6.53
CA ARG A 136 -22.40 2.74 -7.79
C ARG A 136 -21.18 1.82 -7.92
N LYS A 137 -21.37 0.64 -8.51
CA LYS A 137 -20.32 -0.35 -8.76
C LYS A 137 -19.13 0.22 -9.52
N GLU A 138 -19.39 1.05 -10.54
CA GLU A 138 -18.36 1.68 -11.37
C GLU A 138 -17.53 2.67 -10.55
N THR A 139 -18.18 3.42 -9.64
CA THR A 139 -17.49 4.30 -8.69
C THR A 139 -16.58 3.49 -7.78
N LEU A 140 -17.07 2.40 -7.17
CA LEU A 140 -16.27 1.52 -6.30
C LEU A 140 -15.04 0.96 -7.04
N LYS A 141 -15.21 0.49 -8.28
CA LYS A 141 -14.10 -0.02 -9.11
C LYS A 141 -13.07 1.06 -9.45
N ALA A 142 -13.51 2.29 -9.69
CA ALA A 142 -12.60 3.41 -9.92
C ALA A 142 -11.83 3.78 -8.64
N TRP A 143 -12.52 3.77 -7.51
CA TRP A 143 -11.98 4.06 -6.19
C TRP A 143 -10.96 3.02 -5.70
N MET A 144 -11.12 1.75 -6.07
CA MET A 144 -10.15 0.68 -5.77
C MET A 144 -8.75 0.90 -6.39
N LYS A 145 -8.61 1.87 -7.31
CA LYS A 145 -7.32 2.26 -7.89
C LYS A 145 -6.63 3.40 -7.12
N ASP A 146 -7.19 3.77 -5.97
CA ASP A 146 -6.71 4.86 -5.13
C ASP A 146 -6.58 6.22 -5.87
N PRO A 147 -7.69 6.74 -6.44
CA PRO A 147 -7.67 8.02 -7.12
C PRO A 147 -7.38 9.17 -6.14
N GLN A 148 -6.94 10.31 -6.67
CA GLN A 148 -6.91 11.54 -5.91
C GLN A 148 -8.33 12.13 -5.85
N VAL A 149 -8.80 12.46 -4.66
CA VAL A 149 -10.09 13.10 -4.40
C VAL A 149 -9.90 14.43 -3.69
N ASP A 150 -10.77 15.39 -4.01
CA ASP A 150 -10.79 16.68 -3.32
C ASP A 150 -11.45 16.52 -1.96
N PHE A 151 -10.69 16.80 -0.90
CA PHE A 151 -11.18 16.84 0.46
C PHE A 151 -10.90 18.22 1.05
N ASP A 152 -11.96 19.03 1.18
CA ASP A 152 -11.92 20.39 1.71
C ASP A 152 -10.90 21.31 0.98
N GLY A 153 -10.77 21.16 -0.35
CA GLY A 153 -9.87 21.96 -1.19
C GLY A 153 -8.46 21.37 -1.33
N GLU A 154 -8.21 20.21 -0.71
CA GLU A 154 -6.94 19.50 -0.82
C GLU A 154 -7.11 18.16 -1.54
N MET A 155 -6.38 17.97 -2.63
CA MET A 155 -6.31 16.67 -3.31
C MET A 155 -5.52 15.67 -2.47
N LYS A 156 -6.16 14.56 -2.09
CA LYS A 156 -5.58 13.48 -1.30
C LYS A 156 -5.89 12.13 -1.93
N SER A 157 -5.09 11.11 -1.59
CA SER A 157 -5.45 9.73 -1.92
C SER A 157 -6.79 9.38 -1.26
N LEU A 158 -7.61 8.62 -1.97
CA LEU A 158 -8.87 8.12 -1.43
C LEU A 158 -8.62 7.13 -0.29
N PHE A 159 -7.66 6.22 -0.45
CA PHE A 159 -7.31 5.26 0.59
C PHE A 159 -6.84 5.98 1.85
N ASP A 160 -6.00 7.01 1.73
CA ASP A 160 -5.58 7.85 2.85
C ASP A 160 -6.77 8.50 3.56
N SER A 161 -7.75 8.96 2.77
CA SER A 161 -8.96 9.62 3.28
C SER A 161 -9.94 8.65 3.96
N MET A 162 -9.81 7.35 3.71
CA MET A 162 -10.63 6.28 4.29
C MET A 162 -9.85 5.37 5.24
N GLU A 163 -8.62 5.75 5.59
CA GLU A 163 -7.78 5.04 6.56
C GLU A 163 -8.44 5.08 7.96
N ASP A 164 -8.27 4.00 8.74
CA ASP A 164 -8.86 3.81 10.08
C ASP A 164 -10.40 3.81 10.14
N LEU A 165 -11.09 3.89 9.01
CA LEU A 165 -12.55 3.90 8.96
C LEU A 165 -13.13 2.48 8.88
N SER A 166 -14.13 2.21 9.71
CA SER A 166 -15.04 1.07 9.53
C SER A 166 -16.10 1.43 8.48
N VAL A 167 -16.91 0.45 8.05
CA VAL A 167 -17.86 0.64 6.93
C VAL A 167 -18.82 1.81 7.14
N THR A 168 -19.33 1.99 8.36
CA THR A 168 -20.24 3.10 8.70
C THR A 168 -19.62 4.47 8.43
N GLU A 169 -18.36 4.67 8.82
CA GLU A 169 -17.62 5.91 8.58
C GLU A 169 -17.21 6.05 7.10
N THR A 170 -16.79 4.95 6.46
CA THR A 170 -16.50 4.91 5.01
C THR A 170 -17.71 5.37 4.19
N LEU A 171 -18.92 4.96 4.57
CA LEU A 171 -20.15 5.37 3.90
C LEU A 171 -20.42 6.86 4.02
N LYS A 172 -20.23 7.45 5.20
CA LYS A 172 -20.35 8.91 5.39
C LYS A 172 -19.33 9.67 4.55
N MET A 173 -18.11 9.13 4.42
CA MET A 173 -17.09 9.69 3.54
C MET A 173 -17.51 9.60 2.08
N ALA A 174 -18.05 8.45 1.65
CA ALA A 174 -18.50 8.25 0.29
C ALA A 174 -19.59 9.26 -0.14
N GLN A 175 -20.55 9.58 0.75
CA GLN A 175 -21.55 10.63 0.48
C GLN A 175 -20.91 12.00 0.25
N LYS A 176 -19.93 12.38 1.08
CA LYS A 176 -19.24 13.67 0.95
C LYS A 176 -18.49 13.80 -0.37
N LEU A 177 -17.94 12.70 -0.87
CA LEU A 177 -17.20 12.65 -2.14
C LEU A 177 -18.11 12.60 -3.39
N GLY A 178 -19.40 12.89 -3.24
CA GLY A 178 -20.36 12.90 -4.34
C GLY A 178 -21.04 11.56 -4.60
N GLY A 179 -21.04 10.66 -3.60
CA GLY A 179 -21.91 9.49 -3.60
C GLY A 179 -23.39 9.87 -3.48
N ASP A 180 -24.28 9.01 -3.97
CA ASP A 180 -25.72 9.23 -3.82
C ASP A 180 -26.09 9.28 -2.32
N PRO A 181 -26.99 10.21 -1.91
CA PRO A 181 -27.43 10.26 -0.53
C PRO A 181 -28.16 8.95 -0.18
N PHE A 182 -27.89 8.42 1.00
CA PHE A 182 -28.62 7.27 1.55
C PHE A 182 -29.32 7.71 2.83
N GLU A 183 -30.58 7.29 2.99
CA GLU A 183 -31.42 7.72 4.11
C GLU A 183 -30.99 7.05 5.42
N ASP A 184 -30.62 5.76 5.38
CA ASP A 184 -30.19 4.98 6.53
C ASP A 184 -28.80 4.39 6.31
N THR A 185 -27.91 4.57 7.29
CA THR A 185 -26.62 3.85 7.27
C THR A 185 -26.89 2.39 7.65
N PRO A 186 -26.49 1.39 6.84
CA PRO A 186 -26.63 -0.01 7.20
C PRO A 186 -26.04 -0.27 8.59
N ASN A 187 -26.78 -0.99 9.43
CA ASN A 187 -26.30 -1.40 10.74
C ASN A 187 -25.23 -2.50 10.57
N PHE A 188 -23.98 -2.08 10.41
CA PHE A 188 -22.86 -2.96 10.07
C PHE A 188 -21.80 -2.92 11.17
N HIS A 189 -21.57 -4.08 11.79
CA HIS A 189 -20.65 -4.24 12.92
C HIS A 189 -19.50 -5.20 12.63
N THR A 190 -19.40 -5.70 11.40
CA THR A 190 -18.32 -6.61 11.03
C THR A 190 -17.22 -5.80 10.37
N ASN A 191 -15.98 -6.17 10.63
CA ASN A 191 -14.82 -5.46 10.17
C ASN A 191 -13.95 -6.53 9.51
N GLN A 192 -13.61 -6.39 8.21
CA GLN A 192 -12.98 -7.44 7.40
C GLN A 192 -11.68 -6.96 6.77
N ALA A 193 -10.58 -7.69 6.98
CA ALA A 193 -9.26 -7.30 6.51
C ALA A 193 -8.57 -8.44 5.74
N PHE A 194 -7.65 -8.04 4.88
CA PHE A 194 -6.66 -8.91 4.26
C PHE A 194 -5.30 -8.63 4.91
N ILE A 195 -4.66 -9.69 5.40
CA ILE A 195 -3.35 -9.64 6.04
C ILE A 195 -2.44 -10.58 5.26
N PHE A 196 -1.18 -10.22 5.05
CA PHE A 196 -0.21 -11.20 4.57
C PHE A 196 1.16 -11.06 5.22
N ILE A 197 1.83 -12.19 5.38
CA ILE A 197 3.23 -12.27 5.76
C ILE A 197 4.06 -11.99 4.50
N LYS A 198 4.93 -10.99 4.58
CA LYS A 198 5.80 -10.57 3.49
C LYS A 198 6.82 -11.68 3.15
N PRO A 199 7.33 -11.75 1.91
CA PRO A 199 8.20 -12.85 1.48
C PRO A 199 9.44 -13.07 2.35
N HIS A 200 10.06 -12.01 2.89
CA HIS A 200 11.23 -12.14 3.75
C HIS A 200 10.95 -12.81 5.11
N ALA A 201 9.68 -12.83 5.54
CA ALA A 201 9.24 -13.39 6.82
C ALA A 201 8.32 -14.61 6.67
N ASN A 202 8.08 -15.07 5.44
CA ASN A 202 7.16 -16.17 5.17
C ASN A 202 7.79 -17.53 5.51
N ASN A 203 7.71 -17.91 6.78
CA ASN A 203 8.09 -19.23 7.31
C ASN A 203 7.06 -19.75 8.32
N GLU A 204 7.20 -21.01 8.73
CA GLU A 204 6.22 -21.66 9.62
C GLU A 204 6.13 -21.01 11.02
N GLN A 205 7.24 -20.49 11.55
CA GLN A 205 7.28 -19.85 12.86
C GLN A 205 6.49 -18.53 12.86
N VAL A 206 6.65 -17.71 11.82
CA VAL A 206 5.91 -16.45 11.67
C VAL A 206 4.44 -16.72 11.35
N LYS A 207 4.13 -17.73 10.52
CA LYS A 207 2.74 -18.16 10.28
C LYS A 207 2.03 -18.53 11.58
N ALA A 208 2.67 -19.37 12.41
CA ALA A 208 2.14 -19.75 13.71
C ALA A 208 1.93 -18.53 14.62
N LEU A 209 2.93 -17.65 14.73
CA LEU A 209 2.84 -16.43 15.53
C LEU A 209 1.66 -15.55 15.11
N VAL A 210 1.50 -15.27 13.81
CA VAL A 210 0.42 -14.42 13.31
C VAL A 210 -0.93 -15.07 13.58
N LYS A 211 -1.08 -16.36 13.27
CA LYS A 211 -2.32 -17.11 13.48
C LYS A 211 -2.73 -17.17 14.94
N ASP A 212 -1.80 -17.44 15.84
CA ASP A 212 -2.07 -17.51 17.28
C ASP A 212 -2.43 -16.13 17.85
N SER A 213 -1.73 -15.07 17.40
CA SER A 213 -2.01 -13.70 17.83
C SER A 213 -3.42 -13.26 17.41
N LEU A 214 -3.80 -13.49 16.15
CA LEU A 214 -5.15 -13.17 15.64
C LEU A 214 -6.24 -13.89 16.45
N ARG A 215 -6.07 -15.20 16.69
CA ARG A 215 -7.02 -16.01 17.48
C ARG A 215 -7.11 -15.53 18.93
N SER A 216 -5.98 -15.18 19.55
CA SER A 216 -5.96 -14.68 20.93
C SER A 216 -6.75 -13.37 21.10
N MET A 217 -6.87 -12.59 20.03
CA MET A 217 -7.61 -11.33 19.98
C MET A 217 -9.05 -11.51 19.50
N SER A 218 -9.54 -12.75 19.42
CA SER A 218 -10.89 -13.08 18.90
C SER A 218 -11.14 -12.60 17.47
N ILE A 219 -10.09 -12.45 16.67
CA ILE A 219 -10.20 -12.18 15.23
C ILE A 219 -10.40 -13.52 14.52
N ALA A 220 -11.54 -13.65 13.83
CA ALA A 220 -11.89 -14.84 13.07
C ALA A 220 -11.04 -14.92 11.79
N ILE A 221 -10.47 -16.08 11.52
CA ILE A 221 -9.76 -16.39 10.27
C ILE A 221 -10.72 -17.22 9.42
N HIS A 222 -11.11 -16.69 8.27
CA HIS A 222 -12.04 -17.35 7.34
C HIS A 222 -11.32 -18.17 6.28
N ASP A 223 -10.18 -17.65 5.83
CA ASP A 223 -9.36 -18.28 4.82
C ASP A 223 -7.89 -17.88 5.02
N GLU A 224 -6.98 -18.76 4.62
CA GLU A 224 -5.55 -18.53 4.68
C GLU A 224 -4.84 -19.42 3.65
N GLY A 225 -3.73 -18.94 3.10
CA GLY A 225 -3.06 -19.70 2.07
C GLY A 225 -1.79 -19.05 1.54
N THR A 226 -1.13 -19.77 0.63
CA THR A 226 0.08 -19.30 -0.04
C THR A 226 -0.28 -18.77 -1.43
N ILE A 227 0.20 -17.56 -1.75
CA ILE A 227 0.13 -17.00 -3.11
C ILE A 227 1.56 -16.89 -3.63
N SER A 228 1.86 -17.64 -4.69
CA SER A 228 3.20 -17.76 -5.27
C SER A 228 3.60 -16.53 -6.07
N SER A 229 4.90 -16.27 -6.22
CA SER A 229 5.39 -15.19 -7.09
C SER A 229 4.96 -15.33 -8.56
N ALA A 230 4.76 -16.56 -9.03
CA ALA A 230 4.23 -16.83 -10.37
C ALA A 230 2.80 -16.29 -10.51
N GLU A 231 1.93 -16.53 -9.52
CA GLU A 231 0.58 -16.01 -9.50
C GLU A 231 0.55 -14.49 -9.30
N ILE A 232 1.34 -13.96 -8.36
CA ILE A 232 1.49 -12.51 -8.14
C ILE A 232 1.87 -11.81 -9.44
N THR A 233 2.82 -12.39 -10.19
CA THR A 233 3.27 -11.84 -11.48
C THR A 233 2.19 -11.95 -12.55
N ALA A 234 1.56 -13.11 -12.71
CA ALA A 234 0.56 -13.36 -13.75
C ALA A 234 -0.68 -12.48 -13.59
N LYS A 235 -1.17 -12.31 -12.36
CA LYS A 235 -2.34 -11.49 -12.03
C LYS A 235 -2.01 -10.03 -11.69
N LYS A 236 -0.72 -9.66 -11.70
CA LYS A 236 -0.23 -8.32 -11.31
C LYS A 236 -0.68 -7.89 -9.91
N LEU A 237 -0.75 -8.83 -8.97
CA LEU A 237 -1.38 -8.61 -7.66
C LEU A 237 -0.69 -7.49 -6.87
N ILE A 238 0.64 -7.50 -6.82
CA ILE A 238 1.40 -6.47 -6.10
C ILE A 238 1.36 -5.13 -6.82
N ASP A 239 1.31 -5.13 -8.16
CA ASP A 239 1.18 -3.93 -8.97
C ASP A 239 -0.17 -3.26 -8.72
N ASN A 240 -1.26 -4.03 -8.69
CA ASN A 240 -2.62 -3.55 -8.40
C ASN A 240 -2.76 -3.10 -6.93
N HIS A 241 -2.15 -3.82 -6.00
CA HIS A 241 -2.15 -3.44 -4.59
C HIS A 241 -1.48 -2.08 -4.37
N TYR A 242 -0.40 -1.79 -5.11
CA TYR A 242 0.25 -0.48 -5.13
C TYR A 242 -0.02 0.32 -6.40
N TYR A 243 -1.25 0.25 -6.95
CA TYR A 243 -1.57 0.77 -8.28
C TYR A 243 -1.12 2.21 -8.50
N ALA A 244 -1.39 3.11 -7.55
CA ALA A 244 -1.02 4.52 -7.67
C ALA A 244 0.51 4.71 -7.80
N ILE A 245 1.31 3.92 -7.08
CA ILE A 245 2.78 3.96 -7.15
C ILE A 245 3.25 3.31 -8.44
N ALA A 246 2.73 2.13 -8.77
CA ALA A 246 3.07 1.36 -9.96
C ALA A 246 2.82 2.18 -11.24
N ASN A 247 1.64 2.80 -11.33
CA ASN A 247 1.25 3.65 -12.44
C ASN A 247 2.21 4.83 -12.60
N LYS A 248 2.56 5.53 -11.51
CA LYS A 248 3.52 6.65 -11.54
C LYS A 248 4.96 6.22 -11.84
N ALA A 249 5.33 4.98 -11.49
CA ALA A 249 6.67 4.45 -11.70
C ALA A 249 6.87 3.84 -13.10
N SER A 250 5.79 3.51 -13.83
CA SER A 250 5.90 2.73 -15.07
C SER A 250 5.02 3.18 -16.23
N LEU A 251 3.82 3.71 -15.98
CA LEU A 251 2.83 4.00 -17.03
C LEU A 251 2.72 5.49 -17.33
N SER A 252 2.57 6.31 -16.29
CA SER A 252 2.43 7.75 -16.44
C SER A 252 3.75 8.38 -16.83
N LYS A 253 3.70 9.27 -17.82
CA LYS A 253 4.83 10.11 -18.17
C LYS A 253 4.99 11.23 -17.13
N PRO A 254 6.22 11.73 -16.91
CA PRO A 254 6.48 12.78 -15.93
C PRO A 254 5.56 14.00 -16.02
N VAL A 255 5.23 14.44 -17.24
CA VAL A 255 4.32 15.56 -17.51
C VAL A 255 2.88 15.32 -17.03
N GLU A 256 2.49 14.05 -16.82
CA GLU A 256 1.14 13.65 -16.40
C GLU A 256 1.00 13.49 -14.88
N LEU A 257 2.12 13.53 -14.12
CA LEU A 257 2.13 13.19 -12.70
C LEU A 257 1.44 14.22 -11.78
N ASN A 258 1.17 15.43 -12.29
CA ASN A 258 0.49 16.53 -11.61
C ASN A 258 0.62 16.54 -10.07
N PRO A 259 1.84 16.69 -9.51
CA PRO A 259 2.04 16.64 -8.06
C PRO A 259 1.30 17.77 -7.32
N PRO A 260 0.83 17.55 -6.08
CA PRO A 260 0.25 18.61 -5.26
C PRO A 260 1.21 19.80 -5.05
N ALA A 261 0.68 21.01 -4.85
CA ALA A 261 1.47 22.23 -4.72
C ALA A 261 2.58 22.15 -3.66
N GLY A 262 2.28 21.54 -2.50
CA GLY A 262 3.28 21.29 -1.46
C GLY A 262 4.45 20.41 -1.94
N LYS A 263 4.19 19.40 -2.77
CA LYS A 263 5.22 18.53 -3.34
C LYS A 263 6.06 19.23 -4.42
N LEU A 264 5.47 20.16 -5.17
CA LEU A 264 6.21 21.01 -6.10
C LEU A 264 7.15 21.97 -5.34
N ALA A 265 6.69 22.51 -4.21
CA ALA A 265 7.50 23.33 -3.32
C ALA A 265 8.64 22.52 -2.68
N ASP A 266 8.35 21.31 -2.16
CA ASP A 266 9.35 20.38 -1.62
C ASP A 266 10.43 20.06 -2.67
N PHE A 267 10.02 19.76 -3.91
CA PHE A 267 10.95 19.47 -5.01
C PHE A 267 11.85 20.67 -5.31
N THR A 268 11.26 21.87 -5.42
CA THR A 268 12.01 23.10 -5.70
C THR A 268 12.98 23.43 -4.56
N GLY A 269 12.53 23.33 -3.31
CA GLY A 269 13.37 23.55 -2.13
C GLY A 269 14.51 22.54 -2.02
N LYS A 270 14.27 21.28 -2.40
CA LYS A 270 15.29 20.22 -2.34
C LYS A 270 16.33 20.35 -3.45
N PHE A 271 15.91 20.67 -4.67
CA PHE A 271 16.78 20.56 -5.85
C PHE A 271 17.22 21.89 -6.46
N GLY A 272 16.61 23.01 -6.06
CA GLY A 272 16.93 24.33 -6.57
C GLY A 272 16.45 24.59 -8.01
N ILE A 273 15.58 23.73 -8.55
CA ILE A 273 14.95 23.86 -9.86
C ILE A 273 13.45 23.58 -9.71
N THR A 274 12.61 24.31 -10.44
CA THR A 274 11.16 24.05 -10.42
C THR A 274 10.83 22.77 -11.21
N TRP A 275 9.72 22.13 -10.86
CA TRP A 275 9.23 20.97 -11.61
C TRP A 275 9.00 21.29 -13.10
N SER A 276 8.47 22.47 -13.40
CA SER A 276 8.23 22.93 -14.78
C SER A 276 9.53 23.11 -15.57
N GLU A 277 10.59 23.65 -14.95
CA GLU A 277 11.89 23.79 -15.59
C GLU A 277 12.51 22.41 -15.86
N ALA A 278 12.50 21.52 -14.87
CA ALA A 278 13.02 20.16 -15.04
C ALA A 278 12.28 19.38 -16.15
N LEU A 279 10.96 19.56 -16.26
CA LEU A 279 10.17 19.00 -17.37
C LEU A 279 10.55 19.62 -18.72
N ALA A 280 10.74 20.94 -18.78
CA ALA A 280 11.12 21.63 -20.00
C ALA A 280 12.53 21.25 -20.49
N GLU A 281 13.43 20.95 -19.56
CA GLU A 281 14.78 20.42 -19.82
C GLU A 281 14.77 18.94 -20.21
N GLY A 282 13.65 18.22 -20.03
CA GLY A 282 13.53 16.80 -20.36
C GLY A 282 14.31 15.88 -19.43
N VAL A 283 14.63 16.32 -18.21
CA VAL A 283 15.48 15.59 -17.25
C VAL A 283 14.69 14.84 -16.18
N VAL A 284 13.36 14.75 -16.29
CA VAL A 284 12.51 14.00 -15.34
C VAL A 284 12.08 12.69 -15.98
N TYR A 285 12.16 11.60 -15.22
CA TYR A 285 11.78 10.26 -15.67
C TYR A 285 11.01 9.50 -14.58
N ASN A 286 10.08 8.63 -14.98
CA ASN A 286 9.58 7.59 -14.09
C ASN A 286 10.64 6.48 -13.93
N ALA A 287 10.42 5.51 -13.04
CA ALA A 287 11.42 4.47 -12.76
C ALA A 287 11.75 3.62 -14.01
N VAL A 288 10.75 3.23 -14.80
CA VAL A 288 10.97 2.40 -16.01
C VAL A 288 11.74 3.16 -17.08
N ASP A 289 11.34 4.39 -17.40
CA ASP A 289 12.03 5.22 -18.38
C ASP A 289 13.47 5.56 -17.90
N ALA A 290 13.67 5.70 -16.59
CA ALA A 290 14.99 5.94 -16.01
C ALA A 290 15.92 4.73 -16.16
N CYS A 291 15.41 3.49 -16.02
CA CYS A 291 16.18 2.28 -16.33
C CYS A 291 16.72 2.30 -17.77
N ASP A 292 15.85 2.65 -18.74
CA ASP A 292 16.23 2.70 -20.15
C ASP A 292 17.29 3.78 -20.42
N VAL A 293 17.15 4.96 -19.81
CA VAL A 293 18.09 6.09 -19.97
C VAL A 293 19.45 5.81 -19.32
N LEU A 294 19.45 5.17 -18.15
CA LEU A 294 20.66 4.83 -17.40
C LEU A 294 21.33 3.54 -17.89
N GLY A 295 20.62 2.70 -18.63
CA GLY A 295 21.08 1.37 -19.04
C GLY A 295 21.24 0.40 -17.86
N VAL A 296 20.37 0.53 -16.86
CA VAL A 296 20.41 -0.26 -15.60
C VAL A 296 19.11 -1.02 -15.39
N ASP A 297 19.16 -2.09 -14.61
CA ASP A 297 17.94 -2.75 -14.15
C ASP A 297 17.29 -2.04 -12.95
N GLY A 298 16.16 -2.57 -12.48
CA GLY A 298 15.42 -1.97 -11.38
C GLY A 298 16.09 -2.08 -10.00
N GLU A 299 16.99 -3.05 -9.82
CA GLU A 299 17.75 -3.22 -8.58
C GLU A 299 18.90 -2.20 -8.54
N GLU A 300 19.63 -2.08 -9.64
CA GLU A 300 20.67 -1.07 -9.84
C GLU A 300 20.09 0.35 -9.73
N LEU A 301 18.91 0.60 -10.33
CA LEU A 301 18.22 1.89 -10.21
C LEU A 301 17.92 2.24 -8.75
N GLU A 302 17.39 1.31 -7.95
CA GLU A 302 17.08 1.58 -6.54
C GLU A 302 18.33 1.95 -5.75
N GLN A 303 19.45 1.29 -6.00
CA GLN A 303 20.71 1.58 -5.32
C GLN A 303 21.18 3.01 -5.60
N VAL A 304 21.27 3.41 -6.87
CA VAL A 304 21.69 4.77 -7.23
C VAL A 304 20.67 5.82 -6.79
N TRP A 305 19.38 5.48 -6.85
CA TRP A 305 18.29 6.35 -6.41
C TRP A 305 18.30 6.59 -4.90
N ARG A 306 18.60 5.56 -4.10
CA ARG A 306 18.69 5.64 -2.64
C ARG A 306 19.90 6.43 -2.19
N VAL A 307 21.06 6.24 -2.83
CA VAL A 307 22.25 7.07 -2.57
C VAL A 307 21.98 8.55 -2.89
N ALA A 308 21.21 8.82 -3.94
CA ALA A 308 20.83 10.18 -4.33
C ALA A 308 19.74 10.84 -3.45
N GLN A 309 19.22 10.14 -2.43
CA GLN A 309 18.24 10.73 -1.51
C GLN A 309 18.87 11.64 -0.45
N THR A 310 20.14 11.39 -0.10
CA THR A 310 20.95 12.15 0.87
C THR A 310 21.53 13.41 0.25
#